data_AF-X5DVZ1-F1
#
_entry.id   AF-X5DVZ1-F1
#
_cell.length_a   1.000
_cell.length_b   1.000
_cell.length_c   1.000
_cell.angle_alpha   90.00
_cell.angle_beta   90.00
_cell.angle_gamma   90.00
#
_symmetry.space_group_name_H-M   'P 1'
#
loop_
_entity.id
_entity.type
_entity.pdbx_description
1 polymer ?
#
loop_
_entity_poly.entity_id
_entity_poly.type
_entity_poly.pdbx_seq_one_letter_code
_entity_poly.pdbx_strand_id
1 'polypeptide(L)' 'MKPTIIDADSGRELWTATECATYAGTSRGTFTSYAGRNRAPKPVTKHHGLTLWDTQEVKDWNASRNRRDPGD' A
#
# COMPACT_ATOMS: atom_id res chain seq x y z
N MET A 1 -19.74 -7.62 3.40
CA MET A 1 -18.57 -8.51 3.60
C MET A 1 -17.39 -7.91 2.85
N LYS A 2 -16.20 -7.80 3.45
CA LYS A 2 -15.01 -7.24 2.80
C LYS A 2 -13.89 -8.28 2.91
N PRO A 3 -13.60 -9.05 1.83
CA PRO A 3 -12.56 -10.07 1.88
C PRO A 3 -11.19 -9.41 2.04
N THR A 4 -10.39 -9.91 2.99
CA THR A 4 -9.01 -9.46 3.23
C THR A 4 -8.06 -10.54 2.74
N ILE A 5 -6.96 -10.13 2.11
CA ILE A 5 -5.90 -11.06 1.69
C ILE A 5 -4.91 -11.14 2.85
N ILE A 6 -4.72 -12.34 3.39
CA ILE A 6 -3.71 -12.59 4.42
C ILE A 6 -2.72 -13.56 3.83
N ASP A 7 -1.44 -13.20 3.92
CA ASP A 7 -0.35 -14.11 3.62
C ASP A 7 -0.33 -15.23 4.66
N ALA A 8 -0.51 -16.48 4.21
CA ALA A 8 -0.64 -17.61 5.13
C ALA A 8 0.68 -18.02 5.79
N ASP A 9 1.81 -17.65 5.21
CA ASP A 9 3.15 -18.00 5.71
C ASP A 9 3.58 -17.03 6.82
N SER A 10 3.49 -15.73 6.55
CA SER A 10 3.89 -14.67 7.47
C SER A 10 2.76 -14.15 8.35
N GLY A 11 1.50 -14.51 8.07
CA GLY A 11 0.31 -13.99 8.75
C GLY A 11 0.05 -12.50 8.49
N ARG A 12 0.65 -11.93 7.44
CA ARG A 12 0.61 -10.50 7.16
C ARG A 12 -0.55 -10.14 6.26
N GLU A 13 -1.22 -9.05 6.60
CA GLU A 13 -2.33 -8.56 5.80
C GLU A 13 -1.79 -7.84 4.57
N LEU A 14 -2.27 -8.23 3.40
CA LEU A 14 -1.86 -7.71 2.12
C LEU A 14 -2.98 -6.88 1.51
N TRP A 15 -2.64 -5.69 1.05
CA TRP A 15 -3.56 -4.79 0.40
C TRP A 15 -3.28 -4.67 -1.09
N THR A 16 -4.35 -4.57 -1.86
CA THR A 16 -4.25 -4.22 -3.27
C THR A 16 -3.85 -2.75 -3.45
N ALA A 17 -3.38 -2.39 -4.64
CA ALA A 17 -3.08 -1.00 -4.99
C ALA A 17 -4.24 -0.04 -4.66
N THR A 18 -5.49 -0.49 -4.84
CA THR A 18 -6.69 0.30 -4.59
C THR A 18 -6.90 0.55 -3.10
N GLU A 19 -6.68 -0.45 -2.26
CA GLU A 19 -6.80 -0.32 -0.80
C GLU A 19 -5.70 0.57 -0.22
N CYS A 20 -4.46 0.37 -0.68
CA CYS A 20 -3.33 1.22 -0.29
C CYS A 20 -3.59 2.69 -0.67
N ALA A 21 -4.10 2.91 -1.87
CA ALA A 21 -4.43 4.24 -2.35
C ALA A 21 -5.57 4.87 -1.52
N THR A 22 -6.64 4.12 -1.26
CA THR A 22 -7.75 4.56 -0.40
C THR A 22 -7.28 4.95 1.00
N TYR A 23 -6.43 4.12 1.61
CA TYR A 23 -5.87 4.38 2.93
C TYR A 23 -4.96 5.63 2.94
N ALA A 24 -4.15 5.79 1.90
CA ALA A 24 -3.23 6.92 1.75
C ALA A 24 -3.90 8.20 1.21
N GLY A 25 -5.22 8.21 1.01
CA GLY A 25 -5.95 9.36 0.47
C GLY A 25 -5.56 9.71 -0.97
N THR A 26 -5.16 8.73 -1.78
CA THR A 26 -4.75 8.94 -3.17
C THR A 26 -5.44 7.98 -4.13
N SER A 27 -5.21 8.14 -5.43
CA SER A 27 -5.76 7.25 -6.47
C SER A 27 -4.83 6.07 -6.76
N ARG A 28 -5.41 4.92 -7.15
CA ARG A 28 -4.65 3.71 -7.49
C ARG A 28 -3.48 3.97 -8.44
N GLY A 29 -3.71 4.71 -9.53
CA GLY A 29 -2.68 5.02 -10.52
C GLY A 29 -1.54 5.87 -9.96
N THR A 30 -1.85 6.81 -9.08
CA THR A 30 -0.87 7.64 -8.36
C THR A 30 -0.03 6.79 -7.42
N PHE A 31 -0.66 5.92 -6.65
CA PHE A 31 0.03 5.02 -5.73
C PHE A 31 0.97 4.06 -6.49
N THR A 32 0.50 3.41 -7.55
CA THR A 32 1.35 2.53 -8.37
C THR A 32 2.53 3.29 -9.00
N SER A 33 2.29 4.53 -9.45
CA SER A 33 3.36 5.40 -9.96
C SER A 33 4.38 5.76 -8.88
N TYR A 34 3.94 6.00 -7.65
CA TYR A 34 4.84 6.23 -6.52
C TYR A 34 5.67 4.99 -6.19
N ALA A 35 5.05 3.80 -6.19
CA ALA A 35 5.77 2.55 -5.97
C ALA A 35 6.87 2.34 -7.03
N GLY A 36 6.56 2.61 -8.30
CA GLY A 36 7.55 2.56 -9.39
C GLY A 36 8.69 3.58 -9.26
N ARG A 37 8.46 4.70 -8.57
CA ARG A 37 9.45 5.76 -8.32
C ARG A 37 10.15 5.65 -6.96
N ASN A 38 10.00 4.54 -6.24
CA ASN A 38 10.48 4.37 -4.85
C ASN A 38 9.96 5.47 -3.89
N ARG A 39 8.81 6.08 -4.20
CA ARG A 39 8.12 7.08 -3.34
C ARG A 39 7.02 6.47 -2.48
N ALA A 40 6.66 5.22 -2.73
CA ALA A 40 5.75 4.40 -1.94
C ALA A 40 6.39 3.01 -1.75
N PRO A 41 5.92 2.19 -0.79
CA PRO A 41 6.45 0.85 -0.59
C PRO A 41 6.35 0.00 -1.86
N LYS A 42 7.28 -0.94 -1.99
CA LYS A 42 7.31 -1.87 -3.12
C LYS A 42 6.25 -2.95 -2.92
N PRO A 43 5.66 -3.46 -4.01
CA PRO A 43 4.76 -4.60 -3.90
C PRO A 43 5.55 -5.82 -3.40
N VAL A 44 4.99 -6.52 -2.42
CA VAL A 44 5.58 -7.72 -1.81
C VAL A 44 5.50 -8.88 -2.80
N THR A 45 4.37 -9.00 -3.47
CA THR A 45 4.12 -10.06 -4.44
C THR A 45 3.10 -9.64 -5.50
N LYS A 46 3.05 -10.43 -6.57
CA LYS A 46 2.03 -10.32 -7.60
C LYS A 46 1.25 -11.64 -7.65
N HIS A 47 0.01 -11.60 -7.18
CA HIS A 47 -0.87 -12.77 -7.14
C HIS A 47 -1.98 -12.60 -8.18
N HIS A 48 -2.08 -13.51 -9.15
CA HIS A 48 -3.14 -13.52 -10.18
C HIS A 48 -3.32 -12.19 -10.92
N GLY A 49 -2.22 -11.46 -11.17
CA GLY A 49 -2.25 -10.16 -11.84
C GLY A 49 -2.50 -8.97 -10.92
N LEU A 50 -2.84 -9.19 -9.66
CA LEU A 50 -2.92 -8.16 -8.62
C LEU A 50 -1.56 -8.03 -7.94
N THR A 51 -1.01 -6.82 -7.94
CA THR A 51 0.10 -6.50 -7.04
C THR A 51 -0.45 -6.26 -5.64
N LEU A 52 0.25 -6.84 -4.67
CA LEU A 52 -0.10 -6.82 -3.27
C LEU A 52 1.01 -6.14 -2.49
N TRP A 53 0.62 -5.30 -1.54
CA TRP A 53 1.51 -4.54 -0.67
C TRP A 53 1.29 -4.95 0.77
N ASP A 54 2.36 -4.93 1.55
CA ASP A 54 2.31 -5.17 2.96
C ASP A 54 1.60 -4.00 3.66
N THR A 55 0.57 -4.32 4.43
CA THR A 55 -0.18 -3.30 5.18
C THR A 55 0.69 -2.51 6.14
N GLN A 56 1.64 -3.17 6.80
CA GLN A 56 2.50 -2.55 7.78
C GLN A 56 3.42 -1.52 7.11
N GLU A 57 4.01 -1.88 5.97
CA GLU A 57 4.83 -0.95 5.18
C GLU A 57 4.03 0.25 4.67
N VAL A 58 2.80 0.02 4.20
CA VAL A 58 1.91 1.10 3.73
C VAL A 58 1.52 2.04 4.87
N LYS A 59 1.19 1.50 6.04
CA LYS A 59 0.86 2.28 7.24
C LYS A 59 2.07 3.10 7.72
N ASP A 60 3.25 2.48 7.80
CA ASP A 60 4.48 3.15 8.22
C ASP A 60 4.88 4.27 7.24
N TRP A 61 4.83 3.99 5.95
CA TRP A 61 5.05 4.98 4.91
C TRP A 61 4.06 6.15 4.99
N ASN A 62 2.76 5.85 5.14
CA ASN A 62 1.73 6.90 5.22
C ASN A 62 1.88 7.75 6.49
N ALA A 63 2.23 7.13 7.62
CA ALA A 63 2.53 7.84 8.86
C ALA A 63 3.77 8.75 8.71
N SER A 64 4.83 8.25 8.08
CA SER A 64 6.04 9.03 7.78
C SER A 64 5.78 10.16 6.80
N ARG A 65 4.88 9.96 5.84
CA ARG A 65 4.44 10.99 4.89
C ARG A 65 3.65 12.10 5.58
N ASN A 66 2.64 11.74 6.38
CA ASN A 66 1.82 12.71 7.10
C ASN A 66 2.63 13.53 8.11
N ARG A 67 3.68 12.96 8.71
CA ARG A 67 4.61 13.70 9.58
C ARG A 67 5.43 14.76 8.85
N ARG A 68 5.61 14.62 7.53
CA ARG A 68 6.38 15.57 6.70
C ARG A 68 5.52 16.66 6.08
N ASP A 69 4.23 16.69 6.39
CA ASP A 69 3.29 17.71 5.95
C ASP A 69 2.83 18.59 7.13
N PRO A 70 3.66 19.53 7.61
CA PRO A 70 3.17 20.71 8.31
C PRO A 70 3.02 21.85 7.30
N GLY A 71 1.95 21.84 6.49
CA GLY A 71 1.53 23.03 5.75
C GLY A 71 1.07 22.78 4.31
N ASP A 72 -0.25 22.72 4.15
CA ASP A 72 -0.94 23.44 3.06
C ASP A 72 -1.65 24.64 3.68
#